data_AF-A0A352UGR8-F1
#
_entry.id   AF-A0A352UGR8-F1
#
_cell.length_a   1.000
_cell.length_b   1.000
_cell.length_c   1.000
_cell.angle_alpha   90.00
_cell.angle_beta   90.00
_cell.angle_gamma   90.00
#
_symmetry.space_group_name_H-M   'P 1'
#
loop_
_entity.id
_entity.type
_entity.pdbx_description
1 polymer ?
#
loop_
_entity_poly.entity_id
_entity_poly.type
_entity_poly.pdbx_seq_one_letter_code
_entity_poly.pdbx_strand_id
1 'polypeptide(L)'
;MNDYQPLDISSVLNAGIEVLGEDDQDVDVGSQSFRGLPFEVGTDSGGDCFISLDVSSGPIKIDAGESAHRVVFAHRLVGSEIDSGGSVGLPVAEYVFHMASGKDFRANIRERFEIASVPNDSFRGPSGLPFQAVTDQKHTLFERDQGKWEELGRRQTEYAQASARSYFLWAWTNPEPESVIESIEIVPQGAKFIIAGVTLGHEDEHPFARQGRRETRITVTDETVAGQPFDLSVKVDRGDTTFVFPLPKDPDSGFTDAYHKGYGQEDNTDSDSAYAEISAVPSATVIVKQGDEEVGQVKWGEVEREGVVETPRMKIELLDKGRNWVNVTVVDDDTGRPVPCRVHFRSPEGIPYQPHGHHNQVNSNLGTWHIDIGGDVRLGQISYAYIDGTCQGWLPRGDVIVDVARGFEYEPLRTRVSIEPGQQELTLRLKRWIDMNQRRWFSGDS
;
A
#
# COMPACT_ATOMS: atom_id res chain seq x y z
N MET A 1 17.88 -4.55 -21.34
CA MET A 1 16.49 -4.96 -21.66
C MET A 1 15.61 -4.16 -20.71
N ASN A 2 14.43 -3.71 -21.13
CA ASN A 2 13.52 -3.07 -20.17
C ASN A 2 13.01 -4.14 -19.19
N ASP A 3 12.83 -3.80 -17.91
CA ASP A 3 12.35 -4.72 -16.87
C ASP A 3 11.03 -5.41 -17.31
N TYR A 4 10.19 -4.67 -18.03
CA TYR A 4 8.93 -5.10 -18.62
C TYR A 4 8.78 -4.56 -20.04
N GLN A 5 8.23 -5.38 -20.94
CA GLN A 5 8.05 -5.06 -22.36
C GLN A 5 6.67 -5.49 -22.85
N PRO A 6 5.87 -4.59 -23.47
CA PRO A 6 4.64 -4.98 -24.15
C PRO A 6 4.93 -5.96 -25.29
N LEU A 7 4.12 -7.02 -25.38
CA LEU A 7 4.14 -7.96 -26.48
C LEU A 7 3.23 -7.45 -27.60
N ASP A 8 3.73 -7.45 -28.83
CA ASP A 8 2.93 -7.07 -30.00
C ASP A 8 1.90 -8.17 -30.32
N ILE A 9 0.63 -7.86 -30.07
CA ILE A 9 -0.51 -8.73 -30.36
C ILE A 9 -1.37 -8.22 -31.53
N SER A 10 -0.90 -7.21 -32.27
CA SER A 10 -1.67 -6.51 -33.30
C SER A 10 -2.20 -7.43 -34.42
N SER A 11 -1.45 -8.48 -34.76
CA SER A 11 -1.79 -9.43 -35.83
C SER A 11 -3.00 -10.32 -35.54
N VAL A 12 -3.46 -10.38 -34.28
CA VAL A 12 -4.55 -11.25 -33.83
C VAL A 12 -5.72 -10.50 -33.21
N LEU A 13 -5.69 -9.16 -33.22
CA LEU A 13 -6.83 -8.34 -32.81
C LEU A 13 -8.02 -8.57 -33.76
N ASN A 14 -9.23 -8.61 -33.20
CA ASN A 14 -10.43 -8.98 -33.95
C ASN A 14 -11.72 -8.25 -33.49
N ALA A 15 -11.61 -7.29 -32.58
CA ALA A 15 -12.74 -6.52 -32.07
C ALA A 15 -12.33 -5.11 -31.63
N GLY A 16 -13.19 -4.12 -31.88
CA GLY A 16 -13.01 -2.75 -31.41
C GLY A 16 -13.64 -2.49 -30.04
N ILE A 17 -13.68 -1.20 -29.65
CA ILE A 17 -14.21 -0.73 -28.35
C ILE A 17 -15.68 -1.09 -28.17
N GLU A 18 -16.45 -1.18 -29.26
CA GLU A 18 -17.88 -1.50 -29.24
C GLU A 18 -18.21 -2.87 -28.61
N VAL A 19 -17.23 -3.78 -28.53
CA VAL A 19 -17.42 -5.10 -27.91
C VAL A 19 -17.73 -5.01 -26.41
N LEU A 20 -17.39 -3.88 -25.80
CA LEU A 20 -17.53 -3.62 -24.37
C LEU A 20 -18.95 -3.15 -23.98
N GLY A 21 -19.79 -2.79 -24.95
CA GLY A 21 -21.11 -2.21 -24.72
C GLY A 21 -21.11 -0.67 -24.66
N GLU A 22 -22.31 -0.07 -24.63
CA GLU A 22 -22.47 1.40 -24.70
C GLU A 22 -22.03 2.12 -23.41
N ASP A 23 -22.16 1.47 -22.26
CA ASP A 23 -21.83 2.07 -20.95
C ASP A 23 -20.32 2.12 -20.66
N ASP A 24 -19.51 1.44 -21.47
CA ASP A 24 -18.13 1.05 -21.16
C ASP A 24 -17.12 1.45 -22.24
N GLN A 25 -17.46 2.48 -23.03
CA GLN A 25 -16.67 2.94 -24.18
C GLN A 25 -15.52 3.91 -23.82
N ASP A 26 -15.40 4.31 -22.56
CA ASP A 26 -14.33 5.19 -22.08
C ASP A 26 -13.06 4.38 -21.74
N VAL A 27 -12.46 3.80 -22.79
CA VAL A 27 -11.23 3.00 -22.71
C VAL A 27 -10.10 3.71 -23.44
N ASP A 28 -8.97 3.83 -22.76
CA ASP A 28 -7.75 4.40 -23.34
C ASP A 28 -7.06 3.35 -24.23
N VAL A 29 -6.72 3.74 -25.47
CA VAL A 29 -6.01 2.91 -26.47
C VAL A 29 -4.57 3.39 -26.67
N GLY A 30 -3.75 2.59 -27.37
CA GLY A 30 -2.33 2.84 -27.60
C GLY A 30 -1.47 2.46 -26.39
N SER A 31 -0.39 3.21 -26.18
CA SER A 31 0.56 2.93 -25.09
C SER A 31 -0.03 3.29 -23.73
N GLN A 32 -0.19 2.29 -22.87
CA GLN A 32 -0.82 2.40 -21.56
C GLN A 32 0.13 1.98 -20.44
N SER A 33 -0.11 2.53 -19.24
CA SER A 33 0.60 2.12 -18.02
C SER A 33 -0.40 1.70 -16.96
N PHE A 34 -0.48 0.40 -16.70
CA PHE A 34 -1.36 -0.17 -15.68
C PHE A 34 -0.53 -0.57 -14.47
N ARG A 35 -0.77 0.08 -13.33
CA ARG A 35 0.05 -0.06 -12.12
C ARG A 35 1.58 0.06 -12.36
N GLY A 36 1.99 0.88 -13.33
CA GLY A 36 3.40 1.09 -13.69
C GLY A 36 4.01 -0.01 -14.57
N LEU A 37 3.20 -0.94 -15.08
CA LEU A 37 3.59 -1.89 -16.12
C LEU A 37 3.15 -1.35 -17.49
N PRO A 38 4.03 -1.40 -18.50
CA PRO A 38 3.70 -0.94 -19.85
C PRO A 38 2.81 -1.96 -20.56
N PHE A 39 1.81 -1.50 -21.32
CA PHE A 39 0.96 -2.29 -22.21
C PHE A 39 0.72 -1.52 -23.51
N GLU A 40 0.41 -2.22 -24.60
CA GLU A 40 -0.11 -1.62 -25.83
C GLU A 40 -1.53 -2.14 -26.06
N VAL A 41 -2.52 -1.23 -26.08
CA VAL A 41 -3.95 -1.54 -26.20
C VAL A 41 -4.46 -1.07 -27.56
N GLY A 42 -4.36 -1.92 -28.58
CA GLY A 42 -4.66 -1.53 -29.96
C GLY A 42 -3.77 -0.37 -30.46
N THR A 43 -4.01 0.11 -31.68
CA THR A 43 -3.22 1.21 -32.26
C THR A 43 -4.02 2.49 -32.52
N ASP A 44 -5.34 2.39 -32.76
CA ASP A 44 -6.24 3.52 -33.01
C ASP A 44 -7.66 3.18 -32.55
N SER A 45 -8.40 4.15 -31.99
CA SER A 45 -9.76 3.96 -31.44
C SER A 45 -10.84 3.59 -32.47
N GLY A 46 -10.50 3.58 -33.76
CA GLY A 46 -11.40 3.26 -34.87
C GLY A 46 -11.17 1.89 -35.52
N GLY A 47 -10.27 1.07 -34.97
CA GLY A 47 -9.95 -0.27 -35.45
C GLY A 47 -10.07 -1.34 -34.36
N ASP A 48 -9.66 -2.56 -34.68
CA ASP A 48 -9.62 -3.66 -33.72
C ASP A 48 -8.59 -3.34 -32.62
N CYS A 49 -9.07 -3.33 -31.38
CA CYS A 49 -8.29 -3.01 -30.18
C CYS A 49 -8.02 -4.24 -29.32
N PHE A 50 -8.84 -5.28 -29.45
CA PHE A 50 -8.84 -6.43 -28.53
C PHE A 50 -8.84 -7.77 -29.26
N ILE A 51 -8.37 -8.80 -28.55
CA ILE A 51 -8.70 -10.18 -28.86
C ILE A 51 -9.99 -10.52 -28.10
N SER A 52 -11.12 -10.61 -28.81
CA SER A 52 -12.42 -11.02 -28.26
C SER A 52 -12.69 -12.48 -28.59
N LEU A 53 -12.98 -13.27 -27.55
CA LEU A 53 -13.24 -14.71 -27.68
C LEU A 53 -14.43 -15.14 -26.80
N ASP A 54 -15.09 -16.21 -27.23
CA ASP A 54 -16.12 -16.94 -26.48
C ASP A 54 -16.04 -18.44 -26.82
N VAL A 55 -16.90 -19.26 -26.21
CA VAL A 55 -16.96 -20.72 -26.46
C VAL A 55 -17.18 -21.12 -27.92
N SER A 56 -17.71 -20.23 -28.76
CA SER A 56 -17.90 -20.48 -30.20
C SER A 56 -16.68 -20.14 -31.05
N SER A 57 -15.72 -19.41 -30.47
CA SER A 57 -14.48 -19.02 -31.10
C SER A 57 -13.49 -20.19 -31.13
N GLY A 58 -12.67 -20.27 -32.18
CA GLY A 58 -11.55 -21.21 -32.23
C GLY A 58 -10.37 -20.71 -31.37
N PRO A 59 -9.38 -21.58 -31.08
CA PRO A 59 -8.13 -21.15 -30.44
C PRO A 59 -7.41 -20.07 -31.27
N ILE A 60 -6.81 -19.09 -30.58
CA ILE A 60 -5.93 -18.08 -31.18
C ILE A 60 -4.53 -18.24 -30.64
N LYS A 61 -3.52 -18.06 -31.50
CA LYS A 61 -2.11 -18.14 -31.14
C LYS A 61 -1.49 -16.75 -31.15
N ILE A 62 -0.87 -16.36 -30.04
CA ILE A 62 -0.08 -15.14 -29.90
C ILE A 62 1.40 -15.55 -29.98
N ASP A 63 2.15 -15.05 -30.96
CA ASP A 63 3.58 -15.30 -31.03
C ASP A 63 4.30 -14.45 -29.96
N ALA A 64 5.22 -15.07 -29.20
CA ALA A 64 5.97 -14.41 -28.14
C ALA A 64 7.45 -14.25 -28.52
N GLY A 65 8.10 -15.34 -28.91
CA GLY A 65 9.47 -15.34 -29.46
C GLY A 65 10.58 -14.95 -28.48
N GLU A 66 10.27 -14.76 -27.19
CA GLU A 66 11.20 -14.28 -26.17
C GLU A 66 11.10 -15.11 -24.87
N SER A 67 12.17 -15.09 -24.08
CA SER A 67 12.19 -15.64 -22.73
C SER A 67 11.73 -14.59 -21.71
N ALA A 68 10.95 -14.99 -20.72
CA ALA A 68 10.44 -14.10 -19.68
C ALA A 68 10.23 -14.86 -18.36
N HIS A 69 10.44 -14.19 -17.22
CA HIS A 69 10.08 -14.72 -15.90
C HIS A 69 8.56 -14.69 -15.69
N ARG A 70 7.90 -13.68 -16.26
CA ARG A 70 6.46 -13.42 -16.11
C ARG A 70 5.81 -13.10 -17.44
N VAL A 71 4.55 -13.46 -17.58
CA VAL A 71 3.66 -12.95 -18.63
C VAL A 71 2.44 -12.36 -17.95
N VAL A 72 2.19 -11.07 -18.16
CA VAL A 72 1.09 -10.32 -17.55
C VAL A 72 0.04 -10.02 -18.61
N PHE A 73 -1.20 -10.39 -18.33
CA PHE A 73 -2.35 -10.16 -19.22
C PHE A 73 -3.21 -9.04 -18.67
N ALA A 74 -3.56 -8.06 -19.50
CA ALA A 74 -4.65 -7.14 -19.25
C ALA A 74 -5.90 -7.67 -19.94
N HIS A 75 -6.85 -8.22 -19.16
CA HIS A 75 -8.03 -8.88 -19.70
C HIS A 75 -9.27 -8.67 -18.82
N ARG A 76 -10.46 -8.85 -19.39
CA ARG A 76 -11.73 -8.82 -18.65
C ARG A 76 -12.82 -9.67 -19.31
N LEU A 77 -13.81 -10.06 -18.51
CA LEU A 77 -15.08 -10.54 -19.04
C LEU A 77 -15.91 -9.37 -19.58
N VAL A 78 -16.68 -9.62 -20.64
CA VAL A 78 -17.65 -8.64 -21.17
C VAL A 78 -18.93 -8.63 -20.34
N GLY A 79 -19.25 -9.73 -19.65
CA GLY A 79 -20.38 -9.84 -18.74
C GLY A 79 -20.21 -10.97 -17.74
N SER A 80 -21.01 -10.94 -16.67
CA SER A 80 -21.01 -11.95 -15.62
C SER A 80 -22.44 -12.27 -15.20
N GLU A 81 -22.71 -13.54 -14.90
CA GLU A 81 -23.99 -13.99 -14.36
C GLU A 81 -23.99 -14.07 -12.83
N ILE A 82 -22.88 -13.73 -12.16
CA ILE A 82 -22.72 -13.87 -10.70
C ILE A 82 -23.76 -13.03 -9.94
N ASP A 83 -23.99 -11.79 -10.38
CA ASP A 83 -24.96 -10.90 -9.74
C ASP A 83 -26.41 -11.39 -9.92
N SER A 84 -26.63 -12.28 -10.91
CA SER A 84 -27.89 -12.97 -11.17
C SER A 84 -27.98 -14.34 -10.47
N GLY A 85 -27.04 -14.68 -9.58
CA GLY A 85 -26.99 -15.95 -8.86
C GLY A 85 -26.16 -17.04 -9.54
N GLY A 86 -25.32 -16.68 -10.51
CA GLY A 86 -24.36 -17.56 -11.17
C GLY A 86 -23.29 -18.11 -10.23
N SER A 87 -22.63 -19.19 -10.67
CA SER A 87 -21.55 -19.82 -9.90
C SER A 87 -20.21 -19.10 -10.08
N VAL A 88 -19.42 -19.06 -9.01
CA VAL A 88 -18.05 -18.52 -9.02
C VAL A 88 -17.06 -19.59 -9.49
N GLY A 89 -16.03 -19.20 -10.25
CA GLY A 89 -14.95 -20.11 -10.65
C GLY A 89 -15.23 -20.94 -11.90
N LEU A 90 -16.23 -20.56 -12.71
CA LEU A 90 -16.50 -21.21 -13.99
C LEU A 90 -15.30 -21.03 -14.94
N PRO A 91 -14.94 -22.07 -15.73
CA PRO A 91 -13.91 -21.95 -16.74
C PRO A 91 -14.27 -20.91 -17.81
N VAL A 92 -13.33 -20.03 -18.12
CA VAL A 92 -13.45 -18.99 -19.16
C VAL A 92 -12.56 -19.35 -20.34
N ALA A 93 -11.30 -19.73 -20.07
CA ALA A 93 -10.33 -20.15 -21.08
C ALA A 93 -9.21 -21.01 -20.46
N GLU A 94 -8.42 -21.66 -21.30
CA GLU A 94 -7.10 -22.20 -20.96
C GLU A 94 -6.05 -21.45 -21.78
N TYR A 95 -5.02 -20.92 -21.13
CA TYR A 95 -3.87 -20.31 -21.80
C TYR A 95 -2.72 -21.32 -21.79
N VAL A 96 -2.23 -21.67 -22.98
CA VAL A 96 -1.19 -22.68 -23.19
C VAL A 96 0.09 -21.99 -23.66
N PHE A 97 1.15 -22.13 -22.90
CA PHE A 97 2.46 -21.54 -23.18
C PHE A 97 3.34 -22.63 -23.81
N HIS A 98 3.63 -22.48 -25.10
CA HIS A 98 4.47 -23.39 -25.87
C HIS A 98 5.92 -22.94 -25.77
N MET A 99 6.77 -23.79 -25.20
CA MET A 99 8.16 -23.46 -24.92
C MET A 99 9.10 -24.06 -25.97
N ALA A 100 10.20 -23.36 -26.27
CA ALA A 100 11.27 -23.87 -27.14
C ALA A 100 11.95 -25.13 -26.59
N SER A 101 11.80 -25.41 -25.28
CA SER A 101 12.20 -26.68 -24.66
C SER A 101 11.36 -27.89 -25.12
N GLY A 102 10.27 -27.66 -25.86
CA GLY A 102 9.30 -28.66 -26.31
C GLY A 102 8.24 -29.03 -25.26
N LYS A 103 8.20 -28.32 -24.14
CA LYS A 103 7.16 -28.48 -23.10
C LYS A 103 6.05 -27.47 -23.28
N ASP A 104 4.85 -27.88 -22.89
CA ASP A 104 3.69 -27.00 -22.79
C ASP A 104 3.33 -26.79 -21.32
N PHE A 105 3.06 -25.54 -20.95
CA PHE A 105 2.50 -25.19 -19.65
C PHE A 105 1.10 -24.64 -19.83
N ARG A 106 0.17 -25.03 -18.95
CA ARG A 106 -1.25 -24.67 -19.07
C ARG A 106 -1.72 -23.91 -17.84
N ALA A 107 -2.46 -22.83 -18.07
CA ALA A 107 -3.10 -22.05 -17.03
C ALA A 107 -4.61 -21.98 -17.27
N ASN A 108 -5.39 -22.44 -16.30
CA ASN A 108 -6.84 -22.29 -16.33
C ASN A 108 -7.23 -20.88 -15.92
N ILE A 109 -8.01 -20.21 -16.75
CA ILE A 109 -8.56 -18.89 -16.51
C ILE A 109 -10.01 -19.06 -16.09
N ARG A 110 -10.32 -18.68 -14.86
CA ARG A 110 -11.64 -18.83 -14.26
C ARG A 110 -12.19 -17.50 -13.82
N GLU A 111 -13.50 -17.38 -13.96
CA GLU A 111 -14.23 -16.21 -13.48
C GLU A 111 -14.03 -16.03 -11.96
N ARG A 112 -13.72 -14.79 -11.55
CA ARG A 112 -13.36 -14.34 -10.19
C ARG A 112 -12.02 -14.84 -9.64
N PHE A 113 -11.23 -15.58 -10.41
CA PHE A 113 -9.88 -15.95 -9.99
C PHE A 113 -8.86 -15.19 -10.81
N GLU A 114 -8.66 -15.55 -12.07
CA GLU A 114 -7.71 -14.90 -12.95
C GLU A 114 -8.34 -13.73 -13.70
N ILE A 115 -9.65 -13.80 -14.00
CA ILE A 115 -10.39 -12.79 -14.77
C ILE A 115 -11.74 -12.47 -14.11
N ALA A 116 -12.26 -11.26 -14.31
CA ALA A 116 -13.61 -10.87 -13.89
C ALA A 116 -14.18 -9.81 -14.85
N SER A 117 -15.49 -9.52 -14.74
CA SER A 117 -16.12 -8.36 -15.38
C SER A 117 -15.83 -7.09 -14.58
N VAL A 118 -15.72 -5.95 -15.27
CA VAL A 118 -15.61 -4.65 -14.59
C VAL A 118 -17.01 -4.29 -14.06
N PRO A 119 -17.15 -3.85 -12.78
CA PRO A 119 -18.45 -3.50 -12.24
C PRO A 119 -19.01 -2.21 -12.85
N ASN A 120 -20.25 -2.23 -13.35
CA ASN A 120 -20.91 -1.07 -13.97
C ASN A 120 -21.46 -0.05 -12.95
N ASP A 121 -21.52 -0.37 -11.65
CA ASP A 121 -22.01 0.54 -10.61
C ASP A 121 -21.15 0.42 -9.35
N SER A 122 -20.72 1.56 -8.82
CA SER A 122 -19.94 1.68 -7.58
C SER A 122 -20.77 1.43 -6.31
N PHE A 123 -22.11 1.39 -6.41
CA PHE A 123 -23.02 1.28 -5.28
C PHE A 123 -23.54 -0.14 -4.99
N ARG A 124 -23.60 -1.00 -6.01
CA ARG A 124 -23.99 -2.41 -5.86
C ARG A 124 -22.72 -3.22 -5.62
N GLY A 125 -22.42 -3.50 -4.34
CA GLY A 125 -21.24 -4.25 -3.92
C GLY A 125 -20.89 -5.36 -4.92
N PRO A 126 -19.68 -5.32 -5.52
CA PRO A 126 -19.43 -5.95 -6.81
C PRO A 126 -19.57 -7.46 -6.72
N SER A 127 -19.81 -8.09 -7.88
CA SER A 127 -19.53 -9.50 -8.15
C SER A 127 -18.19 -9.94 -7.55
N GLY A 128 -17.24 -8.99 -7.41
CA GLY A 128 -16.12 -8.96 -6.48
C GLY A 128 -14.78 -8.92 -7.23
N LEU A 129 -13.73 -8.41 -6.60
CA LEU A 129 -12.38 -8.34 -7.20
C LEU A 129 -11.75 -9.73 -7.34
N PRO A 130 -11.20 -10.12 -8.51
CA PRO A 130 -10.66 -11.46 -8.73
C PRO A 130 -9.58 -11.83 -7.70
N PHE A 131 -9.52 -13.11 -7.32
CA PHE A 131 -8.64 -13.58 -6.24
C PHE A 131 -7.16 -13.73 -6.64
N GLN A 132 -6.87 -13.90 -7.93
CA GLN A 132 -5.51 -14.14 -8.46
C GLN A 132 -5.03 -13.02 -9.40
N ALA A 133 -5.83 -11.98 -9.60
CA ALA A 133 -5.51 -10.82 -10.44
C ALA A 133 -5.73 -9.52 -9.68
N VAL A 134 -5.12 -8.43 -10.16
CA VAL A 134 -5.26 -7.09 -9.59
C VAL A 134 -5.99 -6.17 -10.56
N THR A 135 -6.48 -5.04 -10.08
CA THR A 135 -7.05 -3.99 -10.95
C THR A 135 -5.96 -3.32 -11.79
N ASP A 136 -6.31 -2.73 -12.92
CA ASP A 136 -5.42 -1.88 -13.71
C ASP A 136 -5.06 -0.53 -13.04
N GLN A 137 -5.92 -0.02 -12.15
CA GLN A 137 -5.66 1.17 -11.33
C GLN A 137 -5.03 0.84 -9.97
N LYS A 138 -4.46 1.86 -9.33
CA LYS A 138 -3.87 1.81 -7.98
C LYS A 138 -4.80 2.35 -6.90
N HIS A 139 -4.40 2.14 -5.66
CA HIS A 139 -4.95 2.91 -4.55
C HIS A 139 -4.57 4.38 -4.72
N THR A 140 -5.46 5.29 -4.34
CA THR A 140 -5.16 6.73 -4.32
C THR A 140 -5.34 7.25 -2.91
N LEU A 141 -4.36 7.99 -2.42
CA LEU A 141 -4.50 8.73 -1.18
C LEU A 141 -5.48 9.88 -1.41
N PHE A 142 -6.37 10.13 -0.47
CA PHE A 142 -7.14 11.37 -0.50
C PHE A 142 -6.21 12.56 -0.22
N GLU A 143 -6.57 13.72 -0.74
CA GLU A 143 -6.01 14.99 -0.26
C GLU A 143 -6.15 15.03 1.26
N ARG A 144 -5.03 15.12 1.99
CA ARG A 144 -5.04 14.91 3.46
C ARG A 144 -5.74 16.07 4.16
N ASP A 145 -5.47 17.30 3.73
CA ASP A 145 -5.83 18.55 4.38
C ASP A 145 -7.11 19.21 3.83
N GLN A 146 -7.65 18.72 2.71
CA GLN A 146 -8.85 19.28 2.10
C GLN A 146 -9.76 18.20 1.52
N GLY A 147 -11.07 18.47 1.48
CA GLY A 147 -12.03 17.55 0.87
C GLY A 147 -13.48 18.00 1.01
N LYS A 148 -14.37 17.28 0.33
CA LYS A 148 -15.80 17.53 0.34
C LYS A 148 -16.44 17.12 1.67
N TRP A 149 -17.34 17.93 2.19
CA TRP A 149 -18.00 17.71 3.49
C TRP A 149 -18.82 16.41 3.51
N GLU A 150 -19.52 16.11 2.43
CA GLU A 150 -20.36 14.92 2.30
C GLU A 150 -19.57 13.59 2.35
N GLU A 151 -18.26 13.63 2.08
CA GLU A 151 -17.37 12.47 2.14
C GLU A 151 -16.67 12.31 3.50
N LEU A 152 -17.06 13.08 4.53
CA LEU A 152 -16.42 13.13 5.85
C LEU A 152 -16.13 11.74 6.45
N GLY A 153 -17.11 10.83 6.39
CA GLY A 153 -16.96 9.46 6.90
C GLY A 153 -16.00 8.63 6.05
N ARG A 154 -16.11 8.70 4.72
CA ARG A 154 -15.23 7.96 3.80
C ARG A 154 -13.79 8.42 3.92
N ARG A 155 -13.56 9.72 4.11
CA ARG A 155 -12.21 10.29 4.20
C ARG A 155 -11.43 9.82 5.43
N GLN A 156 -12.08 9.29 6.46
CA GLN A 156 -11.40 8.65 7.59
C GLN A 156 -10.62 7.39 7.17
N THR A 157 -10.95 6.78 6.02
CA THR A 157 -10.14 5.68 5.46
C THR A 157 -8.83 6.16 4.87
N GLU A 158 -8.60 7.47 4.71
CA GLU A 158 -7.39 8.12 4.17
C GLU A 158 -7.03 7.81 2.71
N TYR A 159 -7.58 6.75 2.13
CA TYR A 159 -7.37 6.35 0.74
C TYR A 159 -8.66 5.86 0.09
N ALA A 160 -8.72 5.95 -1.22
CA ALA A 160 -9.67 5.22 -2.05
C ALA A 160 -9.06 3.87 -2.47
N GLN A 161 -9.80 2.80 -2.23
CA GLN A 161 -9.43 1.47 -2.71
C GLN A 161 -9.30 1.47 -4.23
N ALA A 162 -8.28 0.77 -4.74
CA ALA A 162 -8.12 0.53 -6.16
C ALA A 162 -9.35 -0.18 -6.74
N SER A 163 -9.87 0.33 -7.85
CA SER A 163 -10.93 -0.27 -8.66
C SER A 163 -10.43 -0.53 -10.06
N ALA A 164 -10.96 -1.53 -10.75
CA ALA A 164 -10.67 -1.68 -12.18
C ALA A 164 -11.37 -0.54 -12.93
N ARG A 165 -10.65 0.15 -13.81
CA ARG A 165 -11.26 1.06 -14.79
C ARG A 165 -11.68 0.28 -16.02
N SER A 166 -10.77 -0.51 -16.58
CA SER A 166 -10.99 -1.21 -17.84
C SER A 166 -10.59 -2.68 -17.75
N TYR A 167 -9.56 -3.03 -17.00
CA TYR A 167 -8.99 -4.39 -17.01
C TYR A 167 -8.63 -4.93 -15.64
N PHE A 168 -8.53 -6.25 -15.56
CA PHE A 168 -7.80 -6.95 -14.53
C PHE A 168 -6.46 -7.43 -15.08
N LEU A 169 -5.44 -7.40 -14.23
CA LEU A 169 -4.08 -7.80 -14.55
C LEU A 169 -3.76 -9.13 -13.86
N TRP A 170 -3.55 -10.18 -14.64
CA TRP A 170 -3.15 -11.48 -14.16
C TRP A 170 -1.73 -11.81 -14.61
N ALA A 171 -0.90 -12.31 -13.70
CA ALA A 171 0.52 -12.59 -13.97
C ALA A 171 0.81 -14.10 -13.89
N TRP A 172 1.10 -14.70 -15.03
CA TRP A 172 1.61 -16.07 -15.11
C TRP A 172 3.07 -16.12 -14.68
N THR A 173 3.45 -17.18 -13.95
CA THR A 173 4.85 -17.46 -13.59
C THR A 173 5.40 -18.47 -14.58
N ASN A 174 6.48 -18.13 -15.28
CA ASN A 174 7.13 -19.08 -16.17
C ASN A 174 7.92 -20.12 -15.35
N PRO A 175 7.61 -21.42 -15.46
CA PRO A 175 8.38 -22.46 -14.77
C PRO A 175 9.78 -22.68 -15.37
N GLU A 176 10.03 -22.20 -16.60
CA GLU A 176 11.30 -22.27 -17.32
C GLU A 176 11.68 -20.89 -17.86
N PRO A 177 12.07 -19.92 -16.99
CA PRO A 177 12.28 -18.51 -17.38
C PRO A 177 13.36 -18.32 -18.45
N GLU A 178 14.35 -19.21 -18.49
CA GLU A 178 15.44 -19.20 -19.48
C GLU A 178 15.02 -19.76 -20.85
N SER A 179 13.92 -20.52 -20.92
CA SER A 179 13.41 -21.04 -22.18
C SER A 179 12.57 -19.97 -22.88
N VAL A 180 12.81 -19.80 -24.17
CA VAL A 180 11.94 -18.97 -25.02
C VAL A 180 10.52 -19.51 -24.97
N ILE A 181 9.56 -18.61 -24.77
CA ILE A 181 8.14 -18.84 -25.00
C ILE A 181 7.96 -18.64 -26.50
N GLU A 182 7.75 -19.72 -27.26
CA GLU A 182 7.55 -19.60 -28.71
C GLU A 182 6.22 -18.89 -28.99
N SER A 183 5.18 -19.28 -28.25
CA SER A 183 3.84 -18.73 -28.40
C SER A 183 2.93 -19.04 -27.23
N ILE A 184 1.81 -18.32 -27.18
CA ILE A 184 0.75 -18.47 -26.20
C ILE A 184 -0.55 -18.75 -26.96
N GLU A 185 -1.08 -19.96 -26.84
CA GLU A 185 -2.37 -20.34 -27.39
C GLU A 185 -3.49 -20.06 -26.39
N ILE A 186 -4.51 -19.31 -26.80
CA ILE A 186 -5.68 -18.95 -26.02
C ILE A 186 -6.84 -19.84 -26.47
N VAL A 187 -7.24 -20.78 -25.61
CA VAL A 187 -8.33 -21.73 -25.88
C VAL A 187 -9.57 -21.31 -25.10
N PRO A 188 -10.59 -20.69 -25.73
CA PRO A 188 -11.78 -20.26 -25.01
C PRO A 188 -12.64 -21.47 -24.59
N GLN A 189 -13.25 -21.38 -23.40
CA GLN A 189 -14.05 -22.47 -22.81
C GLN A 189 -15.41 -22.01 -22.27
N GLY A 190 -15.61 -20.70 -22.06
CA GLY A 190 -16.80 -20.19 -21.39
C GLY A 190 -17.25 -18.82 -21.86
N ALA A 191 -17.56 -17.95 -20.89
CA ALA A 191 -18.12 -16.63 -21.11
C ALA A 191 -17.26 -15.76 -22.03
N LYS A 192 -17.91 -14.81 -22.71
CA LYS A 192 -17.21 -13.88 -23.60
C LYS A 192 -16.24 -12.99 -22.83
N PHE A 193 -15.02 -12.92 -23.31
CA PHE A 193 -13.95 -12.14 -22.70
C PHE A 193 -13.09 -11.45 -23.75
N ILE A 194 -12.30 -10.48 -23.30
CA ILE A 194 -11.34 -9.77 -24.12
C ILE A 194 -9.95 -9.79 -23.47
N ILE A 195 -8.91 -9.84 -24.31
CA ILE A 195 -7.52 -9.54 -23.94
C ILE A 195 -7.15 -8.23 -24.64
N ALA A 196 -6.76 -7.24 -23.86
CA ALA A 196 -6.40 -5.90 -24.34
C ALA A 196 -4.90 -5.74 -24.57
N GLY A 197 -4.08 -6.45 -23.81
CA GLY A 197 -2.63 -6.39 -23.95
C GLY A 197 -1.95 -7.50 -23.17
N VAL A 198 -0.73 -7.81 -23.58
CA VAL A 198 0.16 -8.77 -22.93
C VAL A 198 1.51 -8.11 -22.72
N THR A 199 2.13 -8.33 -21.56
CA THR A 199 3.43 -7.76 -21.21
C THR A 199 4.33 -8.85 -20.66
N LEU A 200 5.55 -8.93 -21.20
CA LEU A 200 6.60 -9.82 -20.73
C LEU A 200 7.37 -9.13 -19.59
N GLY A 201 7.61 -9.85 -18.51
CA GLY A 201 8.47 -9.42 -17.40
C GLY A 201 9.77 -10.20 -17.42
N HIS A 202 10.89 -9.48 -17.51
CA HIS A 202 12.23 -10.06 -17.65
C HIS A 202 13.00 -10.11 -16.32
N GLU A 203 12.50 -9.45 -15.29
CA GLU A 203 13.06 -9.50 -13.94
C GLU A 203 12.53 -10.70 -13.14
N ASP A 204 13.38 -11.32 -12.31
CA ASP A 204 13.00 -12.40 -11.40
C ASP A 204 12.24 -11.88 -10.16
N GLU A 205 11.07 -11.32 -10.41
CA GLU A 205 10.19 -10.77 -9.38
C GLU A 205 8.73 -11.07 -9.68
N HIS A 206 7.86 -10.77 -8.72
CA HIS A 206 6.43 -10.69 -8.97
C HIS A 206 6.08 -9.26 -9.41
N PRO A 207 5.30 -9.04 -10.48
CA PRO A 207 5.11 -7.70 -11.07
C PRO A 207 4.26 -6.74 -10.23
N PHE A 208 3.58 -7.28 -9.22
CA PHE A 208 2.80 -6.51 -8.25
C PHE A 208 3.43 -6.65 -6.87
N ALA A 209 3.59 -5.53 -6.15
CA ALA A 209 4.14 -5.52 -4.81
C ALA A 209 3.31 -6.41 -3.87
N ARG A 210 3.98 -7.38 -3.21
CA ARG A 210 3.38 -8.31 -2.23
C ARG A 210 3.97 -8.16 -0.84
N GLN A 211 4.97 -7.31 -0.68
CA GLN A 211 5.60 -7.08 0.61
C GLN A 211 4.78 -6.15 1.50
N GLY A 212 4.94 -6.29 2.82
CA GLY A 212 4.46 -5.29 3.77
C GLY A 212 5.11 -3.94 3.49
N ARG A 213 4.46 -2.85 3.91
CA ARG A 213 5.04 -1.52 3.79
C ARG A 213 6.21 -1.38 4.75
N ARG A 214 7.28 -0.74 4.30
CA ARG A 214 8.54 -0.59 5.04
C ARG A 214 8.83 0.88 5.27
N GLU A 215 9.16 1.22 6.51
CA GLU A 215 9.47 2.56 6.96
C GLU A 215 10.71 3.06 6.23
N THR A 216 10.54 4.18 5.53
CA THR A 216 11.60 4.79 4.73
C THR A 216 11.74 6.24 5.13
N ARG A 217 12.93 6.63 5.55
CA ARG A 217 13.30 8.02 5.77
C ARG A 217 13.76 8.65 4.47
N ILE A 218 13.27 9.85 4.20
CA ILE A 218 13.70 10.71 3.11
C ILE A 218 14.33 11.96 3.72
N THR A 219 15.56 12.29 3.32
CA THR A 219 16.25 13.51 3.72
C THR A 219 16.57 14.31 2.47
N VAL A 220 16.11 15.55 2.39
CA VAL A 220 16.49 16.46 1.31
C VAL A 220 17.80 17.12 1.70
N THR A 221 18.84 16.90 0.90
CA THR A 221 20.18 17.44 1.14
C THR A 221 20.48 18.68 0.30
N ASP A 222 19.60 19.02 -0.63
CA ASP A 222 19.73 20.19 -1.47
C ASP A 222 19.42 21.49 -0.71
N GLU A 223 20.43 22.33 -0.50
CA GLU A 223 20.31 23.63 0.17
C GLU A 223 19.38 24.62 -0.55
N THR A 224 19.09 24.43 -1.84
CA THR A 224 18.15 25.28 -2.61
C THR A 224 16.69 24.96 -2.33
N VAL A 225 16.44 23.76 -1.81
CA VAL A 225 15.11 23.23 -1.46
C VAL A 225 14.95 23.15 0.07
N ALA A 226 16.05 22.96 0.80
CA ALA A 226 16.09 22.96 2.25
C ALA A 226 15.60 24.32 2.82
N GLY A 227 14.70 24.27 3.80
CA GLY A 227 14.11 25.46 4.42
C GLY A 227 12.87 26.02 3.72
N GLN A 228 12.43 25.43 2.60
CA GLN A 228 11.06 25.65 2.10
C GLN A 228 10.04 25.02 3.07
N PRO A 229 8.78 25.49 3.10
CA PRO A 229 7.71 24.80 3.81
C PRO A 229 7.65 23.33 3.41
N PHE A 230 7.40 22.45 4.39
CA PHE A 230 7.32 21.02 4.13
C PHE A 230 6.22 20.69 3.12
N ASP A 231 6.61 20.17 1.94
CA ASP A 231 5.72 19.79 0.85
C ASP A 231 6.32 18.61 0.06
N LEU A 232 6.83 17.63 0.80
CA LEU A 232 7.40 16.43 0.21
C LEU A 232 6.32 15.46 -0.19
N SER A 233 6.41 14.95 -1.43
CA SER A 233 5.59 13.84 -1.91
C SER A 233 6.46 12.72 -2.46
N VAL A 234 5.98 11.49 -2.31
CA VAL A 234 6.62 10.29 -2.83
C VAL A 234 5.68 9.63 -3.83
N LYS A 235 6.21 9.20 -4.97
CA LYS A 235 5.50 8.37 -5.95
C LYS A 235 6.29 7.11 -6.20
N VAL A 236 5.57 6.01 -6.41
CA VAL A 236 6.16 4.69 -6.70
C VAL A 236 5.46 4.13 -7.93
N ASP A 237 6.19 3.78 -8.98
CA ASP A 237 5.61 3.30 -10.24
C ASP A 237 5.02 1.88 -10.14
N ARG A 238 5.69 0.92 -9.51
CA ARG A 238 5.25 -0.48 -9.29
C ARG A 238 5.18 -0.83 -7.80
N GLY A 239 4.40 -0.03 -7.08
CA GLY A 239 4.16 -0.16 -5.65
C GLY A 239 3.17 0.88 -5.13
N ASP A 240 3.09 0.98 -3.82
CA ASP A 240 2.26 1.92 -3.07
C ASP A 240 3.11 2.63 -1.99
N THR A 241 2.69 3.83 -1.61
CA THR A 241 3.29 4.63 -0.53
C THR A 241 2.19 5.23 0.34
N THR A 242 2.46 5.41 1.63
CA THR A 242 1.62 6.23 2.51
C THR A 242 1.88 7.72 2.31
N PHE A 243 1.15 8.54 3.05
CA PHE A 243 1.52 9.95 3.23
C PHE A 243 2.95 10.09 3.75
N VAL A 244 3.54 11.23 3.40
CA VAL A 244 4.86 11.65 3.83
C VAL A 244 4.70 12.53 5.05
N PHE A 245 5.34 12.17 6.16
CA PHE A 245 5.26 12.89 7.42
C PHE A 245 6.62 13.45 7.82
N PRO A 246 6.69 14.69 8.32
CA PRO A 246 7.95 15.26 8.80
C PRO A 246 8.43 14.51 10.04
N LEU A 247 9.75 14.27 10.12
CA LEU A 247 10.39 13.70 11.30
C LEU A 247 10.94 14.83 12.20
N PRO A 248 10.88 14.69 13.53
CA PRO A 248 11.43 15.71 14.42
C PRO A 248 12.97 15.78 14.33
N LYS A 249 13.54 17.00 14.45
CA LYS A 249 15.01 17.21 14.39
C LYS A 249 15.78 16.55 15.53
N ASP A 250 15.21 16.54 16.74
CA ASP A 250 15.74 15.82 17.89
C ASP A 250 14.70 14.76 18.33
N PRO A 251 14.63 13.63 17.60
CA PRO A 251 13.57 12.65 17.79
C PRO A 251 13.76 11.76 19.02
N ASP A 252 14.91 11.83 19.67
CA ASP A 252 15.32 10.91 20.73
C ASP A 252 15.46 11.61 22.08
N SER A 253 16.60 12.26 22.36
CA SER A 253 16.83 12.98 23.62
C SER A 253 15.84 14.13 23.79
N GLY A 254 15.59 14.88 22.73
CA GLY A 254 14.63 15.99 22.72
C GLY A 254 13.20 15.55 22.99
N PHE A 255 12.88 14.27 22.81
CA PHE A 255 11.60 13.70 23.22
C PHE A 255 11.66 13.09 24.61
N THR A 256 12.67 12.27 24.90
CA THR A 256 12.79 11.51 26.15
C THR A 256 12.98 12.43 27.36
N ASP A 257 13.75 13.50 27.21
CA ASP A 257 14.07 14.46 28.28
C ASP A 257 13.12 15.68 28.31
N ALA A 258 12.14 15.72 27.40
CA ALA A 258 11.21 16.84 27.32
C ALA A 258 10.36 16.97 28.59
N TYR A 259 10.11 18.22 28.99
CA TYR A 259 9.33 18.54 30.19
C TYR A 259 7.88 18.01 30.12
N HIS A 260 7.28 17.97 28.92
CA HIS A 260 5.87 17.62 28.68
C HIS A 260 5.61 16.09 28.67
N LYS A 261 6.37 15.33 29.45
CA LYS A 261 6.26 13.87 29.59
C LYS A 261 4.80 13.42 29.80
N GLY A 262 4.24 12.58 28.94
CA GLY A 262 2.84 12.14 28.99
C GLY A 262 1.77 13.16 28.56
N TYR A 263 2.17 14.41 28.25
CA TYR A 263 1.29 15.52 27.94
C TYR A 263 1.62 16.15 26.58
N GLY A 264 2.11 15.34 25.64
CA GLY A 264 2.37 15.74 24.26
C GLY A 264 3.80 16.19 23.99
N GLN A 265 3.96 16.88 22.87
CA GLN A 265 5.18 17.55 22.41
C GLN A 265 4.75 18.75 21.56
N GLU A 266 5.49 19.85 21.63
CA GLU A 266 5.26 21.04 20.80
C GLU A 266 5.24 20.68 19.31
N ASP A 267 4.54 21.46 18.49
CA ASP A 267 4.43 21.17 17.06
C ASP A 267 5.79 21.19 16.35
N ASN A 268 6.00 20.27 15.41
CA ASN A 268 7.20 20.24 14.60
C ASN A 268 7.11 21.32 13.51
N THR A 269 7.73 22.48 13.76
CA THR A 269 7.66 23.62 12.84
C THR A 269 8.75 23.63 11.77
N ASP A 270 9.75 22.75 11.87
CA ASP A 270 10.91 22.71 10.99
C ASP A 270 11.46 21.28 10.91
N SER A 271 11.66 20.77 9.68
CA SER A 271 12.00 19.36 9.44
C SER A 271 12.87 19.20 8.20
N ASP A 272 14.07 18.65 8.38
CA ASP A 272 15.01 18.38 7.27
C ASP A 272 14.86 16.95 6.71
N SER A 273 13.99 16.15 7.35
CA SER A 273 13.69 14.79 6.91
C SER A 273 12.21 14.45 7.08
N ALA A 274 11.78 13.44 6.36
CA ALA A 274 10.44 12.90 6.40
C ALA A 274 10.50 11.39 6.46
N TYR A 275 9.35 10.77 6.69
CA TYR A 275 9.19 9.36 6.46
C TYR A 275 7.90 9.05 5.69
N ALA A 276 7.92 7.95 4.95
CA ALA A 276 6.75 7.30 4.41
C ALA A 276 6.93 5.78 4.55
N GLU A 277 5.85 5.02 4.53
CA GLU A 277 5.93 3.56 4.39
C GLU A 277 5.74 3.18 2.91
N ILE A 278 6.70 2.44 2.36
CA ILE A 278 6.73 2.05 0.94
C ILE A 278 6.59 0.53 0.81
N SER A 279 5.74 0.07 -0.11
CA SER A 279 5.72 -1.31 -0.57
C SER A 279 5.84 -1.33 -2.09
N ALA A 280 6.91 -1.91 -2.61
CA ALA A 280 7.20 -1.89 -4.05
C ALA A 280 7.88 -3.19 -4.51
N VAL A 281 7.91 -3.43 -5.81
CA VAL A 281 8.76 -4.49 -6.38
C VAL A 281 10.21 -3.99 -6.49
N PRO A 282 11.24 -4.85 -6.45
CA PRO A 282 12.63 -4.43 -6.57
C PRO A 282 12.93 -3.53 -7.78
N SER A 283 12.33 -3.80 -8.94
CA SER A 283 12.52 -3.00 -10.15
C SER A 283 11.86 -1.60 -10.09
N ALA A 284 10.98 -1.35 -9.10
CA ALA A 284 10.21 -0.13 -9.00
C ALA A 284 11.10 1.11 -8.83
N THR A 285 10.61 2.23 -9.35
CA THR A 285 11.21 3.55 -9.24
C THR A 285 10.47 4.33 -8.16
N VAL A 286 11.20 4.78 -7.15
CA VAL A 286 10.71 5.71 -6.12
C VAL A 286 11.14 7.12 -6.52
N ILE A 287 10.16 8.01 -6.69
CA ILE A 287 10.36 9.40 -7.10
C ILE A 287 9.97 10.30 -5.93
N VAL A 288 10.85 11.21 -5.53
CA VAL A 288 10.61 12.19 -4.48
C VAL A 288 10.49 13.57 -5.11
N LYS A 289 9.45 14.29 -4.71
CA LYS A 289 9.21 15.67 -5.14
C LYS A 289 9.08 16.61 -3.95
N GLN A 290 9.51 17.84 -4.14
CA GLN A 290 9.14 18.99 -3.31
C GLN A 290 8.18 19.85 -4.13
N GLY A 291 6.92 19.93 -3.72
CA GLY A 291 5.86 20.45 -4.58
C GLY A 291 5.83 19.71 -5.92
N ASP A 292 5.94 20.44 -7.02
CA ASP A 292 5.98 19.87 -8.37
C ASP A 292 7.37 19.45 -8.84
N GLU A 293 8.43 19.93 -8.18
CA GLU A 293 9.82 19.72 -8.58
C GLU A 293 10.33 18.35 -8.14
N GLU A 294 10.89 17.59 -9.08
CA GLU A 294 11.57 16.34 -8.76
C GLU A 294 12.92 16.61 -8.08
N VAL A 295 13.04 16.14 -6.83
CA VAL A 295 14.27 16.20 -6.05
C VAL A 295 15.20 15.06 -6.50
N GLY A 296 14.64 13.87 -6.72
CA GLY A 296 15.37 12.76 -7.28
C GLY A 296 14.55 11.48 -7.35
N GLN A 297 15.18 10.43 -7.85
CA GLN A 297 14.61 9.09 -7.94
C GLN A 297 15.64 8.01 -7.66
N VAL A 298 15.19 6.86 -7.17
CA VAL A 298 16.01 5.66 -6.90
C VAL A 298 15.27 4.39 -7.30
N LYS A 299 16.00 3.29 -7.51
CA LYS A 299 15.40 1.97 -7.64
C LYS A 299 15.15 1.37 -6.26
N TRP A 300 13.95 0.82 -6.03
CA TRP A 300 13.58 0.28 -4.73
C TRP A 300 14.49 -0.88 -4.30
N GLY A 301 14.84 -1.79 -5.20
CA GLY A 301 15.74 -2.90 -4.91
C GLY A 301 17.16 -2.47 -4.53
N GLU A 302 17.60 -1.27 -4.93
CA GLU A 302 18.86 -0.68 -4.47
C GLU A 302 18.76 -0.27 -3.00
N VAL A 303 17.66 0.41 -2.63
CA VAL A 303 17.36 0.77 -1.23
C VAL A 303 17.26 -0.46 -0.34
N GLU A 304 16.62 -1.54 -0.81
CA GLU A 304 16.50 -2.78 -0.05
C GLU A 304 17.84 -3.47 0.18
N ARG A 305 18.73 -3.45 -0.82
CA ARG A 305 20.05 -4.10 -0.76
C ARG A 305 21.05 -3.31 0.06
N GLU A 306 21.05 -1.99 -0.09
CA GLU A 306 22.08 -1.12 0.47
C GLU A 306 21.66 -0.51 1.82
N GLY A 307 20.36 -0.50 2.11
CA GLY A 307 19.76 0.10 3.30
C GLY A 307 19.75 1.63 3.27
N VAL A 308 20.71 2.23 2.56
CA VAL A 308 20.84 3.67 2.36
C VAL A 308 21.27 3.94 0.93
N VAL A 309 20.56 4.81 0.23
CA VAL A 309 20.91 5.28 -1.11
C VAL A 309 20.98 6.81 -1.10
N GLU A 310 22.09 7.36 -1.59
CA GLU A 310 22.32 8.79 -1.67
C GLU A 310 22.38 9.23 -3.13
N THR A 311 21.63 10.29 -3.43
CA THR A 311 21.65 10.99 -4.72
C THR A 311 22.18 12.41 -4.49
N PRO A 312 22.46 13.21 -5.54
CA PRO A 312 22.99 14.56 -5.34
C PRO A 312 22.10 15.50 -4.49
N ARG A 313 20.78 15.27 -4.46
CA ARG A 313 19.80 16.19 -3.83
C ARG A 313 19.00 15.57 -2.69
N MET A 314 19.08 14.26 -2.51
CA MET A 314 18.36 13.54 -1.45
C MET A 314 19.05 12.26 -1.03
N LYS A 315 18.70 11.82 0.17
CA LYS A 315 19.04 10.52 0.76
C LYS A 315 17.78 9.75 1.12
N ILE A 316 17.76 8.47 0.81
CA ILE A 316 16.70 7.54 1.18
C ILE A 316 17.31 6.44 2.05
N GLU A 317 16.71 6.21 3.22
CA GLU A 317 17.18 5.24 4.21
C GLU A 317 16.03 4.34 4.64
N LEU A 318 16.29 3.03 4.64
CA LEU A 318 15.36 2.01 5.06
C LEU A 318 15.47 1.81 6.57
N LEU A 319 14.41 2.17 7.29
CA LEU A 319 14.36 2.13 8.76
C LEU A 319 13.73 0.85 9.30
N ASP A 320 13.10 0.04 8.46
CA ASP A 320 12.47 -1.22 8.84
C ASP A 320 13.51 -2.25 9.32
N LYS A 321 13.54 -2.44 10.64
CA LYS A 321 14.39 -3.42 11.37
C LYS A 321 13.65 -4.74 11.62
N GLY A 322 12.51 -4.96 10.97
CA GLY A 322 11.54 -6.00 11.28
C GLY A 322 10.67 -5.63 12.48
N ARG A 323 9.50 -6.27 12.57
CA ARG A 323 8.51 -6.02 13.62
C ARG A 323 8.12 -7.29 14.35
N ASN A 324 7.60 -7.15 15.57
CA ASN A 324 6.93 -8.20 16.32
C ASN A 324 5.50 -7.78 16.67
N TRP A 325 4.58 -8.73 16.70
CA TRP A 325 3.28 -8.53 17.33
C TRP A 325 3.44 -8.64 18.84
N VAL A 326 3.24 -7.55 19.57
CA VAL A 326 3.48 -7.45 21.01
C VAL A 326 2.16 -7.16 21.73
N ASN A 327 1.85 -7.98 22.73
CA ASN A 327 0.82 -7.73 23.73
C ASN A 327 1.42 -6.87 24.85
N VAL A 328 0.84 -5.70 25.06
CA VAL A 328 1.27 -4.74 26.08
C VAL A 328 0.27 -4.74 27.22
N THR A 329 0.77 -4.83 28.45
CA THR A 329 -0.03 -4.62 29.67
C THR A 329 0.56 -3.46 30.47
N VAL A 330 -0.26 -2.46 30.80
CA VAL A 330 0.11 -1.35 31.68
C VAL A 330 -0.50 -1.58 33.05
N VAL A 331 0.34 -1.71 34.08
CA VAL A 331 -0.10 -2.01 35.45
C VAL A 331 0.19 -0.84 36.40
N ASP A 332 -0.65 -0.70 37.42
CA ASP A 332 -0.33 0.08 38.61
C ASP A 332 0.75 -0.64 39.41
N ASP A 333 1.85 0.05 39.71
CA ASP A 333 3.05 -0.60 40.26
C ASP A 333 2.84 -1.14 41.69
N ASP A 334 1.96 -0.51 42.48
CA ASP A 334 1.67 -0.93 43.85
C ASP A 334 0.75 -2.16 43.90
N THR A 335 -0.24 -2.23 43.00
CA THR A 335 -1.29 -3.26 43.02
C THR A 335 -1.08 -4.38 42.01
N GLY A 336 -0.23 -4.17 40.99
CA GLY A 336 0.00 -5.11 39.88
C GLY A 336 -1.20 -5.31 38.96
N ARG A 337 -2.26 -4.51 39.10
CA ARG A 337 -3.48 -4.63 38.29
C ARG A 337 -3.39 -3.75 37.04
N PRO A 338 -3.94 -4.18 35.89
CA PRO A 338 -4.04 -3.35 34.71
C PRO A 338 -4.76 -2.03 34.99
N VAL A 339 -4.29 -0.96 34.38
CA VAL A 339 -4.87 0.39 34.53
C VAL A 339 -5.15 1.03 33.18
N PRO A 340 -6.39 1.47 32.91
CA PRO A 340 -6.69 2.35 31.79
C PRO A 340 -5.75 3.54 31.72
N CYS A 341 -5.26 3.86 30.52
CA CYS A 341 -4.30 4.92 30.31
C CYS A 341 -4.25 5.31 28.83
N ARG A 342 -3.51 6.37 28.54
CA ARG A 342 -3.06 6.66 27.18
C ARG A 342 -1.65 6.15 26.96
N VAL A 343 -1.41 5.63 25.76
CA VAL A 343 -0.10 5.15 25.31
C VAL A 343 0.28 5.77 23.98
N HIS A 344 1.58 5.95 23.78
CA HIS A 344 2.21 6.30 22.53
C HIS A 344 3.51 5.50 22.43
N PHE A 345 3.73 4.86 21.29
CA PHE A 345 4.99 4.19 20.97
C PHE A 345 5.58 4.84 19.73
N ARG A 346 6.90 5.00 19.71
CA ARG A 346 7.63 5.48 18.54
C ARG A 346 9.01 4.86 18.44
N SER A 347 9.56 4.83 17.23
CA SER A 347 10.98 4.57 17.05
C SER A 347 11.83 5.76 17.55
N PRO A 348 13.15 5.56 17.78
CA PRO A 348 14.08 6.64 18.07
C PRO A 348 14.14 7.71 16.99
N GLU A 349 13.79 7.35 15.74
CA GLU A 349 13.71 8.26 14.61
C GLU A 349 12.44 9.13 14.61
N GLY A 350 11.46 8.79 15.45
CA GLY A 350 10.21 9.54 15.59
C GLY A 350 9.01 8.97 14.84
N ILE A 351 9.13 7.76 14.30
CA ILE A 351 8.02 7.10 13.61
C ILE A 351 7.06 6.49 14.63
N PRO A 352 5.76 6.83 14.62
CA PRO A 352 4.78 6.27 15.54
C PRO A 352 4.44 4.81 15.21
N TYR A 353 4.19 4.02 16.27
CA TYR A 353 3.72 2.64 16.23
C TYR A 353 2.52 2.46 17.16
N GLN A 354 1.37 3.03 16.78
CA GLN A 354 0.19 2.96 17.64
C GLN A 354 -0.36 1.53 17.73
N PRO A 355 -1.07 1.20 18.82
CA PRO A 355 -1.68 -0.12 18.95
C PRO A 355 -2.62 -0.43 17.78
N HIS A 356 -2.82 -1.72 17.53
CA HIS A 356 -3.76 -2.18 16.52
C HIS A 356 -5.17 -1.61 16.77
N GLY A 357 -5.77 -1.05 15.72
CA GLY A 357 -7.07 -0.36 15.80
C GLY A 357 -6.98 1.14 16.06
N HIS A 358 -5.77 1.70 16.22
CA HIS A 358 -5.52 3.12 16.46
C HIS A 358 -4.70 3.76 15.33
N HIS A 359 -4.85 5.08 15.15
CA HIS A 359 -4.20 5.81 14.07
C HIS A 359 -2.78 6.25 14.44
N ASN A 360 -1.79 5.91 13.60
CA ASN A 360 -0.41 6.44 13.72
C ASN A 360 -0.37 7.97 13.73
N GLN A 361 -1.22 8.60 12.90
CA GLN A 361 -1.47 10.02 12.87
C GLN A 361 -2.97 10.27 12.93
N VAL A 362 -3.46 10.72 14.07
CA VAL A 362 -4.86 11.16 14.20
C VAL A 362 -5.13 12.30 13.23
N ASN A 363 -6.22 12.20 12.48
CA ASN A 363 -6.70 13.24 11.58
C ASN A 363 -7.16 14.48 12.36
N SER A 364 -6.19 15.29 12.75
CA SER A 364 -6.35 16.54 13.51
C SER A 364 -5.30 17.53 13.04
N ASN A 365 -5.58 18.83 13.14
CA ASN A 365 -4.76 19.95 12.62
C ASN A 365 -4.75 20.13 11.10
N LEU A 366 -5.75 19.62 10.39
CA LEU A 366 -5.87 19.78 8.94
C LEU A 366 -6.64 21.05 8.53
N GLY A 367 -6.96 21.95 9.46
CA GLY A 367 -7.91 23.06 9.19
C GLY A 367 -9.31 22.56 8.84
N THR A 368 -9.58 21.28 9.06
CA THR A 368 -10.84 20.63 8.74
C THR A 368 -11.50 20.04 9.98
N TRP A 369 -12.80 19.87 9.86
CA TRP A 369 -13.71 19.21 10.80
C TRP A 369 -13.64 17.68 10.75
N HIS A 370 -12.69 17.09 10.00
CA HIS A 370 -12.45 15.64 9.90
C HIS A 370 -11.75 15.09 11.16
N ILE A 371 -12.29 15.37 12.34
CA ILE A 371 -11.65 14.97 13.59
C ILE A 371 -12.05 13.54 13.93
N ASP A 372 -11.10 12.63 13.84
CA ASP A 372 -11.21 11.33 14.48
C ASP A 372 -10.96 11.50 15.99
N ILE A 373 -12.05 11.55 16.76
CA ILE A 373 -12.04 11.75 18.23
C ILE A 373 -12.53 10.48 18.94
N GLY A 374 -12.32 9.30 18.34
CA GLY A 374 -12.72 8.03 18.92
C GLY A 374 -11.84 7.61 20.10
N GLY A 375 -11.09 6.51 19.91
CA GLY A 375 -10.16 5.96 20.89
C GLY A 375 -8.81 6.68 20.96
N ASP A 376 -8.62 7.76 20.21
CA ASP A 376 -7.35 8.46 20.08
C ASP A 376 -7.45 9.92 20.50
N VAL A 377 -6.32 10.51 20.89
CA VAL A 377 -6.20 11.96 21.13
C VAL A 377 -4.86 12.48 20.65
N ARG A 378 -4.88 13.68 20.08
CA ARG A 378 -3.67 14.41 19.74
C ARG A 378 -3.36 15.50 20.77
N LEU A 379 -2.16 15.49 21.34
CA LEU A 379 -1.63 16.55 22.20
C LEU A 379 -0.36 17.14 21.57
N GLY A 380 -0.48 18.36 21.03
CA GLY A 380 0.55 18.97 20.18
C GLY A 380 0.77 18.15 18.91
N GLN A 381 2.00 17.70 18.63
CA GLN A 381 2.26 16.83 17.47
C GLN A 381 2.00 15.34 17.71
N ILE A 382 1.76 14.92 18.95
CA ILE A 382 1.74 13.49 19.32
C ILE A 382 0.32 12.94 19.35
N SER A 383 0.13 11.81 18.66
CA SER A 383 -1.06 10.98 18.77
C SER A 383 -0.90 9.94 19.89
N TYR A 384 -1.88 9.84 20.77
CA TYR A 384 -1.99 8.82 21.81
C TYR A 384 -3.23 7.97 21.59
N ALA A 385 -3.10 6.68 21.89
CA ALA A 385 -4.21 5.74 21.97
C ALA A 385 -4.70 5.59 23.41
N TYR A 386 -6.00 5.68 23.65
CA TYR A 386 -6.63 5.25 24.90
C TYR A 386 -6.76 3.73 24.92
N ILE A 387 -6.30 3.11 26.00
CA ILE A 387 -6.37 1.67 26.22
C ILE A 387 -6.97 1.38 27.58
N ASP A 388 -7.57 0.21 27.76
CA ASP A 388 -8.17 -0.24 29.02
C ASP A 388 -7.16 -0.81 30.05
N GLY A 389 -5.86 -0.61 29.76
CA GLY A 389 -4.73 -1.21 30.47
C GLY A 389 -4.07 -2.34 29.69
N THR A 390 -4.67 -2.77 28.58
CA THR A 390 -4.06 -3.72 27.65
C THR A 390 -4.18 -3.23 26.21
N CYS A 391 -3.19 -3.55 25.38
CA CYS A 391 -3.29 -3.39 23.93
C CYS A 391 -2.36 -4.37 23.21
N GLN A 392 -2.47 -4.44 21.89
CA GLN A 392 -1.57 -5.22 21.06
C GLN A 392 -1.26 -4.48 19.77
N GLY A 393 -0.11 -4.73 19.17
CA GLY A 393 0.24 -4.11 17.90
C GLY A 393 1.64 -4.48 17.41
N TRP A 394 1.99 -3.96 16.24
CA TRP A 394 3.33 -4.13 15.69
C TRP A 394 4.29 -3.13 16.32
N LEU A 395 5.32 -3.61 16.99
CA LEU A 395 6.46 -2.79 17.44
C LEU A 395 7.72 -3.16 16.65
N PRO A 396 8.58 -2.19 16.30
CA PRO A 396 9.83 -2.47 15.62
C PRO A 396 10.78 -3.21 16.57
N ARG A 397 11.62 -4.07 16.02
CA ARG A 397 12.69 -4.73 16.78
C ARG A 397 13.78 -3.72 17.13
N GLY A 398 14.35 -3.88 18.32
CA GLY A 398 15.30 -2.92 18.90
C GLY A 398 14.59 -1.84 19.71
N ASP A 399 15.15 -0.65 19.72
CA ASP A 399 14.71 0.40 20.62
C ASP A 399 13.35 0.99 20.22
N VAL A 400 12.48 1.12 21.22
CA VAL A 400 11.17 1.78 21.15
C VAL A 400 11.08 2.76 22.30
N ILE A 401 10.69 3.99 22.01
CA ILE A 401 10.36 4.96 23.05
C ILE A 401 8.87 4.84 23.33
N VAL A 402 8.53 4.55 24.60
CA VAL A 402 7.16 4.49 25.09
C VAL A 402 6.85 5.75 25.87
N ASP A 403 5.64 6.27 25.72
CA ASP A 403 5.11 7.37 26.51
C ASP A 403 3.68 7.05 26.97
N VAL A 404 3.49 6.98 28.28
CA VAL A 404 2.29 6.48 28.93
C VAL A 404 1.86 7.44 30.03
N ALA A 405 0.58 7.81 30.01
CA ALA A 405 0.01 8.73 30.98
C ALA A 405 -1.37 8.29 31.43
N ARG A 406 -1.68 8.56 32.70
CA ARG A 406 -2.99 8.32 33.30
C ARG A 406 -3.33 9.43 34.30
N GLY A 407 -4.24 10.33 33.91
CA GLY A 407 -4.71 11.42 34.74
C GLY A 407 -3.58 12.21 35.42
N PHE A 408 -3.85 12.72 36.62
CA PHE A 408 -2.87 13.46 37.42
C PHE A 408 -2.40 12.72 38.69
N GLU A 409 -2.91 11.50 38.94
CA GLU A 409 -2.58 10.68 40.12
C GLU A 409 -1.34 9.80 39.92
N TYR A 410 -0.93 9.59 38.67
CA TYR A 410 0.19 8.76 38.29
C TYR A 410 1.33 9.60 37.71
N GLU A 411 2.55 9.20 38.01
CA GLU A 411 3.73 9.74 37.34
C GLU A 411 3.75 9.22 35.89
N PRO A 412 3.75 10.08 34.86
CA PRO A 412 3.86 9.62 33.49
C PRO A 412 5.14 8.83 33.26
N LEU A 413 5.07 7.80 32.43
CA LEU A 413 6.21 6.98 32.01
C LEU A 413 6.61 7.36 30.59
N ARG A 414 7.85 7.81 30.41
CA ARG A 414 8.49 8.03 29.12
C ARG A 414 9.85 7.41 29.23
N THR A 415 10.09 6.36 28.47
CA THR A 415 11.31 5.58 28.60
C THR A 415 11.59 4.82 27.32
N ARG A 416 12.84 4.41 27.16
CA ARG A 416 13.26 3.49 26.11
C ARG A 416 13.12 2.06 26.59
N VAL A 417 12.47 1.24 25.78
CA VAL A 417 12.44 -0.21 25.92
C VAL A 417 13.11 -0.82 24.69
N SER A 418 13.70 -2.01 24.83
CA SER A 418 14.21 -2.77 23.70
C SER A 418 13.30 -3.96 23.43
N ILE A 419 12.88 -4.14 22.18
CA ILE A 419 12.04 -5.23 21.72
C ILE A 419 12.93 -6.27 21.02
N GLU A 420 13.17 -7.38 21.71
CA GLU A 420 14.00 -8.46 21.18
C GLU A 420 13.31 -9.22 20.04
N PRO A 421 14.03 -9.82 19.09
CA PRO A 421 13.43 -10.68 18.06
C PRO A 421 12.54 -11.78 18.66
N GLY A 422 11.27 -11.83 18.25
CA GLY A 422 10.30 -12.81 18.75
C GLY A 422 9.68 -12.48 20.12
N GLN A 423 10.03 -11.36 20.77
CA GLN A 423 9.33 -10.91 21.96
C GLN A 423 7.87 -10.58 21.65
N GLN A 424 6.94 -11.17 22.42
CA GLN A 424 5.49 -11.02 22.26
C GLN A 424 4.82 -10.33 23.45
N GLU A 425 5.53 -10.13 24.55
CA GLU A 425 4.96 -9.57 25.78
C GLU A 425 5.78 -8.37 26.24
N LEU A 426 5.08 -7.30 26.65
CA LEU A 426 5.67 -6.10 27.24
C LEU A 426 4.81 -5.66 28.42
N THR A 427 5.42 -5.51 29.60
CA THR A 427 4.73 -4.95 30.78
C THR A 427 5.31 -3.59 31.12
N LEU A 428 4.46 -2.57 31.17
CA LEU A 428 4.80 -1.21 31.58
C LEU A 428 4.17 -0.93 32.96
N ARG A 429 4.86 -0.13 33.78
CA ARG A 429 4.48 0.11 35.17
C ARG A 429 4.30 1.60 35.41
N LEU A 430 3.13 1.98 35.89
CA LEU A 430 2.82 3.35 36.30
C LEU A 430 2.83 3.44 37.82
N LYS A 431 3.61 4.38 38.33
CA LYS A 431 3.69 4.66 39.77
C LYS A 431 2.64 5.68 40.16
N ARG A 432 1.77 5.30 41.09
CA ARG A 432 0.82 6.22 41.71
C ARG A 432 1.55 7.05 42.77
N TRP A 433 1.43 8.37 42.72
CA TRP A 433 2.06 9.25 43.73
C TRP A 433 1.06 9.77 44.76
N ILE A 434 -0.24 9.70 44.46
CA ILE A 434 -1.33 10.08 45.36
C ILE A 434 -2.58 9.23 45.10
N ASP A 435 -3.30 8.88 46.16
CA ASP A 435 -4.66 8.34 46.07
C ASP A 435 -5.66 9.46 46.40
N MET A 436 -6.20 10.09 45.35
CA MET A 436 -7.18 11.17 45.46
C MET A 436 -8.55 10.64 45.87
N ASN A 437 -8.91 9.41 45.49
CA ASN A 437 -10.16 8.78 45.89
C ASN A 437 -10.24 8.62 47.42
N GLN A 438 -9.14 8.22 48.07
CA GLN A 438 -9.04 8.22 49.54
C GLN A 438 -9.25 9.61 50.16
N ARG A 439 -8.96 10.68 49.41
CA ARG A 439 -9.18 12.07 49.79
C ARG A 439 -10.52 12.64 49.31
N ARG A 440 -11.42 11.80 48.78
CA ARG A 440 -12.74 12.16 48.22
C ARG A 440 -12.68 13.06 46.99
N TRP A 441 -11.59 13.00 46.24
CA TRP A 441 -11.43 13.64 44.93
C TRP A 441 -11.44 12.56 43.84
N PHE A 442 -12.30 12.72 42.84
CA PHE A 442 -12.49 11.75 41.75
C PHE A 442 -12.18 12.46 40.42
N SER A 443 -11.18 11.99 39.67
CA SER A 443 -10.75 12.60 38.40
C SER A 443 -11.74 12.32 37.26
N GLY A 444 -12.03 13.32 36.44
CA GLY A 444 -12.74 13.14 35.16
C GLY A 444 -11.83 12.72 34.00
N ASP A 445 -10.52 12.83 34.20
CA ASP A 445 -9.45 12.39 33.30
C ASP A 445 -8.87 11.09 33.90
N SER A 446 -9.60 9.98 33.73
CA SER A 446 -9.34 8.65 34.35
C SER A 446 -9.22 7.54 33.32
#